data_AF-A0A8J9S991-F1
#
_entry.id   AF-A0A8J9S991-F1
#
_cell.length_a   1.000
_cell.length_b   1.000
_cell.length_c   1.000
_cell.angle_alpha   90.00
_cell.angle_beta   90.00
_cell.angle_gamma   90.00
#
_symmetry.space_group_name_H-M   'P 1'
#
loop_
_entity.id
_entity.type
_entity.pdbx_description
1 polymer ?
#
loop_
_entity_poly.entity_id
_entity_poly.type
_entity_poly.pdbx_seq_one_letter_code
_entity_poly.pdbx_strand_id
1 'polypeptide(L)'
;MGMASGYRLGVYQRFVGSLRRSGFQGHVFLGVAPDVDPAILEYLRRRNVTAKVQTWVNCTYSDSDRKNDIFQKTTCAHPYPDIKIRWSRFPLIRDWLQECAACTGPVLIIDVRDSYFQKNPFGQGSPTVYGLQVVEEHVTQ
;
A
#
# COMPACT_ATOMS: atom_id res chain seq x y z
N MET A 1 -4.09 -3.81 -2.25
CA MET A 1 -2.99 -3.63 -1.28
C MET A 1 -2.22 -2.39 -1.68
N GLY A 2 -1.72 -1.61 -0.74
CA GLY A 2 -0.97 -0.39 -1.08
C GLY A 2 -0.23 0.20 0.10
N MET A 3 0.70 1.11 -0.20
CA MET A 3 1.42 1.91 0.80
C MET A 3 0.72 3.26 0.98
N ALA A 4 0.42 3.60 2.23
CA ALA A 4 -0.34 4.79 2.61
C ALA A 4 0.38 5.66 3.66
N SER A 5 1.70 5.53 3.79
CA SER A 5 2.46 6.20 4.85
C SER A 5 2.48 7.73 4.70
N GLY A 6 2.22 8.45 5.78
CA GLY A 6 2.31 9.93 5.82
C GLY A 6 1.10 10.68 5.24
N TYR A 7 0.02 10.00 4.86
CA TYR A 7 -1.18 10.66 4.33
C TYR A 7 -2.16 11.10 5.43
N ARG A 8 -2.94 12.15 5.13
CA ARG A 8 -4.05 12.61 5.97
C ARG A 8 -5.27 11.68 5.84
N LEU A 9 -6.14 11.67 6.85
CA LEU A 9 -7.36 10.85 6.91
C LEU A 9 -8.21 10.91 5.62
N GLY A 10 -8.32 12.09 4.99
CA GLY A 10 -9.09 12.27 3.75
C GLY A 10 -8.64 11.38 2.58
N VAL A 11 -7.35 11.03 2.49
CA VAL A 11 -6.83 10.11 1.46
C VAL A 11 -7.36 8.70 1.68
N TYR A 12 -7.27 8.21 2.92
CA TYR A 12 -7.82 6.90 3.30
C TYR A 12 -9.33 6.85 3.07
N GLN A 13 -10.04 7.93 3.42
CA GLN A 13 -11.49 8.03 3.22
C GLN A 13 -11.87 7.95 1.74
N ARG A 14 -11.14 8.63 0.87
CA ARG A 14 -11.36 8.59 -0.58
C ARG A 14 -11.08 7.21 -1.15
N PHE A 15 -9.91 6.65 -0.84
CA PHE A 15 -9.49 5.35 -1.36
C PHE A 15 -10.37 4.20 -0.85
N VAL A 16 -10.44 4.01 0.48
CA VAL A 16 -11.20 2.91 1.10
C VAL A 16 -12.69 3.12 0.91
N GLY A 17 -13.16 4.37 1.03
CA GLY A 17 -14.58 4.70 0.83
C GLY A 17 -15.06 4.37 -0.57
N SER A 18 -14.32 4.77 -1.61
CA SER A 18 -14.68 4.44 -3.00
C SER A 18 -14.61 2.93 -3.27
N LEU A 19 -13.59 2.24 -2.75
CA LEU A 19 -13.46 0.79 -2.89
C LEU A 19 -14.62 0.03 -2.23
N ARG A 20 -15.01 0.39 -1.00
CA ARG A 20 -16.13 -0.26 -0.32
C ARG A 20 -17.46 0.11 -0.98
N ARG A 21 -17.63 1.36 -1.43
CA ARG A 21 -18.83 1.80 -2.16
C ARG A 21 -19.01 1.05 -3.48
N SER A 22 -17.93 0.63 -4.13
CA SER A 22 -18.01 -0.15 -5.37
C SER A 22 -18.46 -1.60 -5.16
N GLY A 23 -18.65 -2.04 -3.91
CA GLY A 23 -19.11 -3.37 -3.55
C GLY A 23 -17.99 -4.37 -3.26
N PHE A 24 -16.73 -3.93 -3.18
CA PHE A 24 -15.61 -4.83 -2.85
C PHE A 24 -15.66 -5.27 -1.37
N GLN A 25 -15.80 -6.57 -1.14
CA GLN A 25 -15.88 -7.18 0.19
C GLN A 25 -14.60 -7.92 0.61
N GLY A 26 -13.62 -8.04 -0.28
CA GLY A 26 -12.38 -8.75 0.01
C GLY A 26 -11.46 -8.03 1.00
N HIS A 27 -10.31 -8.64 1.24
CA HIS A 27 -9.28 -8.12 2.12
C HIS A 27 -8.64 -6.85 1.55
N VAL A 28 -8.41 -5.87 2.44
CA VAL A 28 -7.69 -4.64 2.11
C VAL A 28 -6.54 -4.53 3.10
N PHE A 29 -5.32 -4.47 2.58
CA PHE A 29 -4.10 -4.23 3.35
C PHE A 29 -3.50 -2.89 2.98
N LEU A 30 -3.27 -2.04 3.98
CA LEU A 30 -2.64 -0.73 3.80
C LEU A 30 -1.44 -0.59 4.73
N GLY A 31 -0.25 -0.34 4.16
CA GLY A 31 0.96 -0.02 4.91
C GLY A 31 0.94 1.41 5.43
N VAL A 32 0.94 1.61 6.74
CA VAL A 32 0.86 2.94 7.36
C VAL A 32 2.15 3.29 8.11
N ALA A 33 2.40 4.58 8.30
CA ALA A 33 3.60 5.03 9.02
C ALA A 33 3.58 4.59 10.50
N PRO A 34 4.73 4.45 11.17
CA PRO A 34 4.79 4.09 12.59
C PRO A 34 4.07 5.10 13.50
N ASP A 35 4.09 6.38 13.10
CA ASP A 35 3.49 7.53 13.78
C ASP A 35 2.08 7.86 13.25
N VAL A 36 1.39 6.88 12.67
CA VAL A 36 0.03 7.06 12.13
C VAL A 36 -0.95 7.56 13.20
N ASP A 37 -1.76 8.55 12.82
CA ASP A 37 -2.81 9.11 13.68
C ASP A 37 -3.80 8.01 14.13
N PRO A 38 -4.11 7.89 15.43
CA PRO A 38 -5.10 6.94 15.95
C PRO A 38 -6.47 7.03 15.26
N ALA A 39 -6.90 8.22 14.81
CA ALA A 39 -8.15 8.40 14.08
C ALA A 39 -8.14 7.69 12.72
N ILE A 40 -6.98 7.58 12.07
CA ILE A 40 -6.81 6.81 10.83
C ILE A 40 -6.94 5.31 11.14
N LEU A 41 -6.26 4.82 12.17
CA LEU A 41 -6.36 3.41 12.58
C LEU A 41 -7.81 3.01 12.91
N GLU A 42 -8.52 3.87 13.64
CA GLU A 42 -9.93 3.63 13.97
C GLU A 42 -10.83 3.63 12.73
N TYR A 43 -10.60 4.56 11.78
CA TYR A 43 -11.32 4.56 10.51
C TYR A 43 -11.08 3.26 9.71
N LEU A 44 -9.83 2.81 9.61
CA LEU A 44 -9.47 1.58 8.89
C LEU A 44 -10.11 0.35 9.53
N ARG A 45 -10.07 0.26 10.86
CA ARG A 45 -10.72 -0.81 11.63
C ARG A 45 -12.22 -0.87 11.35
N ARG A 46 -12.93 0.28 11.41
CA ARG A 46 -14.37 0.37 11.11
C ARG A 46 -14.72 -0.05 9.67
N ARG A 47 -13.79 0.08 8.74
CA ARG A 47 -13.97 -0.30 7.32
C ARG A 47 -13.44 -1.70 6.99
N ASN A 48 -13.13 -2.50 8.01
CA ASN A 48 -12.56 -3.82 7.88
C ASN A 48 -11.31 -3.82 6.98
N VAL A 49 -10.40 -2.87 7.23
CA VAL A 49 -9.10 -2.75 6.56
C VAL A 49 -8.01 -3.16 7.54
N THR A 50 -7.11 -4.04 7.10
CA THR A 50 -5.93 -4.43 7.88
C THR A 50 -4.84 -3.39 7.70
N ALA A 51 -4.62 -2.57 8.73
CA ALA A 51 -3.49 -1.66 8.78
C ALA A 51 -2.21 -2.46 9.08
N LYS A 52 -1.19 -2.29 8.24
CA LYS A 52 0.16 -2.84 8.43
C LYS A 52 1.05 -1.68 8.87
N VAL A 53 1.17 -1.50 10.19
CA VAL A 53 1.99 -0.43 10.77
C VAL A 53 3.45 -0.77 10.54
N GLN A 54 4.14 0.07 9.79
CA GLN A 54 5.53 -0.17 9.43
C GLN A 54 6.45 0.15 10.59
N THR A 55 7.59 -0.54 10.63
CA THR A 55 8.71 -0.19 11.51
C THR A 55 9.84 0.37 10.65
N TRP A 56 10.13 1.66 10.83
CA TRP A 56 11.24 2.31 10.14
C TRP A 56 12.56 1.96 10.80
N VAL A 57 13.56 1.68 9.99
CA VAL A 57 14.91 1.31 10.44
C VAL A 57 15.95 2.07 9.63
N ASN A 58 17.14 2.19 10.19
CA ASN A 58 18.29 2.70 9.44
C ASN A 58 18.66 1.70 8.34
N CYS A 59 18.97 2.23 7.16
CA CYS A 59 19.43 1.40 6.07
C CYS A 59 20.83 0.82 6.35
N THR A 60 21.10 -0.42 5.92
CA THR A 60 22.40 -1.11 6.09
C THR A 60 23.40 -0.81 4.98
N TYR A 61 22.96 -0.34 3.81
CA TYR A 61 23.87 0.09 2.76
C TYR A 61 24.46 1.47 3.10
N SER A 62 25.77 1.63 2.90
CA SER A 62 26.51 2.85 3.25
C SER A 62 26.28 3.97 2.23
N ASP A 63 25.84 5.15 2.68
CA ASP A 63 25.95 6.41 1.93
C ASP A 63 27.42 6.86 1.94
N SER A 64 28.28 6.24 1.13
CA SER A 64 29.69 6.61 1.14
C SER A 64 30.00 7.89 0.35
N ASP A 65 29.09 8.54 -0.40
CA ASP A 65 29.56 9.65 -1.25
C ASP A 65 28.58 10.68 -1.89
N ARG A 66 27.40 11.03 -1.34
CA ARG A 66 26.51 11.99 -2.06
C ARG A 66 25.90 13.09 -1.20
N LYS A 67 26.68 14.17 -1.03
CA LYS A 67 26.26 15.47 -0.45
C LYS A 67 25.09 16.17 -1.18
N ASN A 68 24.68 15.70 -2.37
CA ASN A 68 23.64 16.34 -3.19
C ASN A 68 22.46 15.43 -3.58
N ASP A 69 22.21 14.34 -2.86
CA ASP A 69 20.99 13.56 -3.10
C ASP A 69 19.79 14.16 -2.33
N ILE A 70 18.86 14.78 -3.05
CA ILE A 70 17.54 15.22 -2.54
C ILE A 70 16.72 14.08 -1.90
N PHE A 71 17.15 12.82 -2.05
CA PHE A 71 16.56 11.63 -1.43
C PHE A 71 17.27 11.15 -0.15
N GLN A 72 18.08 12.00 0.50
CA GLN A 72 18.91 11.77 1.70
C GLN A 72 18.24 11.18 2.97
N LYS A 73 16.94 10.86 2.96
CA LYS A 73 16.38 10.02 4.04
C LYS A 73 16.68 8.56 3.71
N THR A 74 17.79 8.05 4.24
CA THR A 74 18.12 6.62 4.38
C THR A 74 17.20 5.93 5.40
N THR A 75 15.89 6.07 5.19
CA THR A 75 14.88 5.32 5.93
C THR A 75 14.53 4.07 5.15
N CYS A 76 14.78 2.93 5.77
CA CYS A 76 14.37 1.62 5.30
C CYS A 76 13.24 1.10 6.19
N ALA A 77 12.66 -0.05 5.84
CA ALA A 77 11.58 -0.65 6.60
C ALA A 77 11.96 -2.07 7.01
N HIS A 78 11.81 -2.39 8.29
CA HIS A 78 11.97 -3.77 8.77
C HIS A 78 10.98 -4.71 8.05
N PRO A 79 11.37 -5.94 7.66
CA PRO A 79 12.67 -6.61 7.89
C PRO A 79 13.71 -6.37 6.79
N TYR A 80 13.55 -5.36 5.93
CA TYR A 80 14.39 -5.09 4.76
C TYR A 80 15.25 -3.82 4.94
N PRO A 81 16.30 -3.85 5.78
CA PRO A 81 17.17 -2.69 6.00
C PRO A 81 18.07 -2.38 4.78
N ASP A 82 18.16 -3.28 3.81
CA ASP A 82 18.94 -3.14 2.58
C ASP A 82 18.12 -2.54 1.42
N ILE A 83 16.81 -2.34 1.60
CA ILE A 83 15.91 -1.84 0.57
C ILE A 83 15.28 -0.52 1.01
N LYS A 84 15.50 0.54 0.23
CA LYS A 84 14.86 1.86 0.42
C LYS A 84 13.35 1.69 0.63
N ILE A 85 12.76 2.45 1.55
CA ILE A 85 11.34 2.34 1.92
C ILE A 85 10.35 2.42 0.73
N ARG A 86 10.72 3.14 -0.33
CA ARG A 86 9.89 3.22 -1.55
C ARG A 86 9.81 1.87 -2.27
N TRP A 87 10.90 1.10 -2.27
CA TRP A 87 11.02 -0.19 -2.93
C TRP A 87 10.61 -1.35 -2.01
N SER A 88 10.74 -1.19 -0.69
CA SER A 88 10.36 -2.21 0.27
C SER A 88 8.87 -2.56 0.24
N ARG A 89 8.03 -1.73 -0.39
CA ARG A 89 6.61 -2.01 -0.64
C ARG A 89 6.39 -3.39 -1.27
N PHE A 90 7.23 -3.82 -2.20
CA PHE A 90 7.04 -5.08 -2.93
C PHE A 90 7.28 -6.31 -2.03
N PRO A 91 8.44 -6.45 -1.38
CA PRO A 91 8.65 -7.59 -0.47
C PRO A 91 7.75 -7.53 0.76
N LEU A 92 7.40 -6.34 1.29
CA LEU A 92 6.46 -6.23 2.40
C LEU A 92 5.05 -6.69 2.02
N ILE A 93 4.56 -6.31 0.84
CA ILE A 93 3.26 -6.79 0.34
C ILE A 93 3.27 -8.31 0.13
N ARG A 94 4.37 -8.89 -0.36
CA ARG A 94 4.54 -10.35 -0.46
C ARG A 94 4.38 -11.00 0.90
N ASP A 95 5.06 -10.50 1.93
CA ASP A 95 5.01 -11.08 3.28
C ASP A 95 3.59 -11.00 3.86
N TRP A 96 2.91 -9.86 3.70
CA TRP A 96 1.53 -9.70 4.13
C TRP A 96 0.56 -10.68 3.45
N LEU A 97 0.84 -11.03 2.20
CA LEU A 97 0.07 -12.01 1.46
C LEU A 97 0.35 -13.42 1.96
N GLN A 98 1.62 -13.75 2.26
CA GLN A 98 2.01 -15.02 2.86
C GLN A 98 1.41 -15.22 4.27
N GLU A 99 1.26 -14.16 5.05
CA GLU A 99 0.58 -14.18 6.35
C GLU A 99 -0.94 -14.42 6.25
N CYS A 100 -1.55 -14.09 5.11
CA CYS A 100 -3.00 -14.18 4.91
C CYS A 100 -3.42 -15.55 4.39
N ALA A 101 -3.59 -16.53 5.27
CA ALA A 101 -4.05 -17.89 4.90
C ALA A 101 -5.42 -17.91 4.17
N ALA A 102 -6.28 -16.91 4.39
CA ALA A 102 -7.58 -16.79 3.73
C ALA A 102 -7.49 -16.11 2.34
N CYS A 103 -6.35 -15.54 1.97
CA CYS A 103 -6.17 -14.84 0.70
C CYS A 103 -5.85 -15.84 -0.43
N THR A 104 -6.89 -16.30 -1.14
CA THR A 104 -6.77 -17.31 -2.21
C THR A 104 -6.99 -16.74 -3.63
N GLY A 105 -7.40 -15.48 -3.74
CA GLY A 105 -7.78 -14.83 -4.99
C GLY A 105 -6.70 -13.91 -5.59
N PRO A 106 -7.03 -13.22 -6.70
CA PRO A 106 -6.14 -12.27 -7.33
C PRO A 106 -5.83 -11.06 -6.43
N VAL A 107 -4.66 -10.47 -6.63
CA VAL A 107 -4.16 -9.34 -5.84
C VAL A 107 -4.00 -8.12 -6.71
N LEU A 108 -4.50 -6.98 -6.24
CA LEU A 108 -4.28 -5.67 -6.83
C LEU A 108 -3.30 -4.89 -5.94
N ILE A 109 -2.15 -4.51 -6.51
CA ILE A 109 -1.20 -3.58 -5.90
C ILE A 109 -1.39 -2.24 -6.58
N ILE A 110 -1.65 -1.18 -5.81
CA ILE A 110 -2.06 0.12 -6.36
C ILE A 110 -1.57 1.27 -5.47
N ASP A 111 -1.36 2.45 -6.06
CA ASP A 111 -1.10 3.68 -5.32
C ASP A 111 -2.37 4.11 -4.55
N VAL A 112 -2.21 4.47 -3.28
CA VAL A 112 -3.33 4.83 -2.40
C VAL A 112 -3.74 6.29 -2.57
N ARG A 113 -2.79 7.18 -2.92
CA ARG A 113 -3.02 8.63 -2.92
C ARG A 113 -3.91 9.08 -4.06
N ASP A 114 -3.61 8.57 -5.26
CA ASP A 114 -4.16 9.09 -6.51
C ASP A 114 -5.14 8.12 -7.18
N SER A 115 -5.56 7.07 -6.46
CA SER A 115 -6.53 6.09 -6.96
C SER A 115 -7.94 6.30 -6.41
N TYR A 116 -8.93 6.06 -7.28
CA TYR A 116 -10.35 6.11 -6.95
C TYR A 116 -11.10 4.98 -7.68
N PHE A 117 -11.92 4.22 -6.95
CA PHE A 117 -12.65 3.09 -7.51
C PHE A 117 -14.05 3.50 -7.98
N GLN A 118 -14.28 3.38 -9.29
CA GLN A 118 -15.62 3.57 -9.88
C GLN A 118 -16.42 2.26 -9.93
N LYS A 119 -15.74 1.11 -9.92
CA LYS A 119 -16.33 -0.25 -9.93
C LYS A 119 -15.53 -1.19 -9.03
N ASN A 120 -16.13 -2.35 -8.71
CA ASN A 120 -15.42 -3.40 -7.98
C ASN A 120 -14.26 -3.90 -8.85
N PRO A 121 -12.99 -3.81 -8.39
CA PRO A 121 -11.83 -4.17 -9.20
C PRO A 121 -11.80 -5.66 -9.58
N PHE A 122 -12.53 -6.51 -8.88
CA PHE A 122 -12.66 -7.95 -9.18
C PHE A 122 -14.12 -8.36 -9.43
N GLY A 123 -14.97 -7.39 -9.76
CA GLY A 123 -16.39 -7.63 -10.04
C GLY A 123 -16.64 -8.10 -11.46
N GLN A 124 -17.93 -8.16 -11.81
CA GLN A 124 -18.35 -8.48 -13.17
C GLN A 124 -17.78 -7.46 -14.17
N GLY A 125 -17.19 -7.98 -15.26
CA GLY A 125 -16.57 -7.16 -16.31
C GLY A 125 -15.11 -6.77 -16.03
N SER A 126 -14.55 -7.12 -14.87
CA SER A 126 -13.11 -7.02 -14.65
C SER A 126 -12.35 -8.07 -15.49
N PRO A 127 -11.16 -7.74 -16.02
CA PRO A 127 -10.31 -8.72 -16.69
C PRO A 127 -10.01 -9.91 -15.79
N THR A 128 -10.02 -11.11 -16.37
CA THR A 128 -9.58 -12.31 -15.65
C THR A 128 -8.06 -12.26 -15.48
N VAL A 129 -7.60 -12.58 -14.26
CA VAL A 129 -6.18 -12.54 -13.88
C VAL A 129 -5.59 -13.94 -14.01
N TYR A 130 -4.77 -14.16 -15.04
CA TYR A 130 -4.07 -15.43 -15.28
C TYR A 130 -2.57 -15.38 -14.90
N GLY A 131 -2.08 -14.20 -14.52
CA GLY A 131 -0.67 -13.93 -14.24
C GLY A 131 -0.47 -12.46 -13.88
N LEU A 132 0.78 -11.98 -13.94
CA LEU A 132 1.08 -10.57 -13.72
C LEU A 132 0.49 -9.70 -14.83
N GLN A 133 -0.37 -8.77 -14.46
CA GLN A 133 -0.92 -7.74 -15.34
C GLN A 133 -0.46 -6.37 -14.83
N VAL A 134 0.06 -5.55 -15.73
CA VAL A 134 0.45 -4.16 -15.45
C VAL A 134 -0.53 -3.26 -16.16
N VAL A 135 -1.13 -2.34 -15.41
CA VAL A 135 -2.08 -1.35 -15.92
C VAL A 135 -1.43 0.01 -15.76
N GLU A 136 -1.35 0.76 -16.86
CA GLU A 136 -0.82 2.11 -16.88
C GLU A 136 -1.89 3.12 -16.46
N GLU A 137 -1.48 4.20 -15.79
CA GLU A 137 -2.36 5.33 -15.52
C GLU A 137 -2.74 6.04 -16.83
N HIS A 138 -3.95 6.58 -16.88
CA HIS A 138 -4.37 7.34 -18.06
C HIS A 138 -3.61 8.68 -18.12
N VAL A 139 -3.01 8.99 -19.26
CA VAL A 139 -2.07 10.13 -19.50
C VAL A 139 -2.65 11.52 -19.18
N THR A 140 -3.96 11.62 -18.93
CA THR A 140 -4.67 12.89 -18.74
C THR A 140 -4.98 13.22 -17.27
N GLN A 141 -4.28 12.60 -16.32
CA GLN A 141 -4.39 12.94 -14.88
C GLN A 141 -3.30 13.91 -14.43
#